data_AF-A0A7R9WIK8-F1
#
_entry.id   AF-A0A7R9WIK8-F1
#
_cell.length_a   1.000
_cell.length_b   1.000
_cell.length_c   1.000
_cell.angle_alpha   90.00
_cell.angle_beta   90.00
_cell.angle_gamma   90.00
#
_symmetry.space_group_name_H-M   'P 1'
#
loop_
_entity.id
_entity.type
_entity.pdbx_description
1 polymer ?
#
loop_
_entity_poly.entity_id
_entity_poly.type
_entity_poly.pdbx_seq_one_letter_code
_entity_poly.pdbx_strand_id
1 'polypeptide(L)'
;LVTDTMYARDMMRDFSSLWVGDHAASGGDSAWVGKVVYSHIIELNADDTVNEESVLRALNGAPKNNPSASSRVILLLAHHQHAYPILKIAKNADFQPDTTWVGADWLGTEASSKHLPRYPNGNGASWMPEIPGYLGVLPYRSQNDVYKDFLGRLQASQQSRGLPPVDYMDYYAEMIVDSLLALAQALSRVSHEHRGDGQAVLKELLKVQFTGLSGPVSFTAEGDRANPKYSVLNWNSTNGATEVGTIGTTLNSTNIRMEDICWPESLGCGLSNAPSEKYPEPPKP
;
A
#
# COMPACT_ATOMS: atom_id res chain seq x y z
N LEU A 1 -7.42 21.87 -8.51
CA LEU A 1 -7.64 20.75 -7.58
C LEU A 1 -8.03 19.55 -8.42
N VAL A 2 -7.05 18.71 -8.75
CA VAL A 2 -7.34 17.35 -9.19
C VAL A 2 -7.91 16.67 -7.95
N THR A 3 -9.19 16.32 -7.94
CA THR A 3 -9.80 15.66 -6.78
C THR A 3 -9.16 14.29 -6.61
N ASP A 4 -9.07 13.79 -5.37
CA ASP A 4 -8.52 12.45 -5.09
C ASP A 4 -9.22 11.36 -5.92
N THR A 5 -10.47 11.59 -6.33
CA THR A 5 -11.23 10.78 -7.27
C THR A 5 -10.61 10.71 -8.66
N MET A 6 -10.12 11.83 -9.20
CA MET A 6 -9.42 11.84 -10.50
C MET A 6 -8.09 11.09 -10.40
N TYR A 7 -7.34 11.29 -9.33
CA TYR A 7 -6.09 10.56 -9.09
C TYR A 7 -6.33 9.04 -9.00
N ALA A 8 -7.28 8.60 -8.18
CA ALA A 8 -7.62 7.18 -8.04
C ALA A 8 -8.11 6.56 -9.36
N ARG A 9 -8.92 7.29 -10.13
CA ARG A 9 -9.38 6.85 -11.45
C ARG A 9 -8.22 6.69 -12.43
N ASP A 10 -7.35 7.68 -12.53
CA ASP A 10 -6.25 7.66 -13.50
C ASP A 10 -5.22 6.58 -13.10
N MET A 11 -4.93 6.42 -11.80
CA MET A 11 -4.13 5.31 -11.29
C MET A 11 -4.75 3.94 -11.58
N MET A 12 -6.06 3.77 -11.41
CA MET A 12 -6.75 2.51 -11.76
C MET A 12 -6.69 2.21 -13.26
N ARG A 13 -6.80 3.25 -14.10
CA ARG A 13 -6.70 3.10 -15.56
C ARG A 13 -5.30 2.66 -15.95
N ASP A 14 -4.27 3.31 -15.40
CA ASP A 14 -2.89 3.00 -15.70
C ASP A 14 -2.51 1.63 -15.15
N PHE A 15 -2.94 1.29 -13.93
CA PHE A 15 -2.81 -0.07 -13.37
C PHE A 15 -3.44 -1.11 -14.29
N SER A 16 -4.69 -0.90 -14.72
CA SER A 16 -5.38 -1.86 -15.60
C SER A 16 -4.64 -2.03 -16.92
N SER A 17 -4.08 -0.95 -17.46
CA SER A 17 -3.28 -0.99 -18.69
C SER A 17 -1.96 -1.75 -18.51
N LEU A 18 -1.30 -1.58 -17.37
CA LEU A 18 -0.01 -2.24 -17.08
C LEU A 18 -0.19 -3.69 -16.63
N TRP A 19 -1.32 -4.01 -15.99
CA TRP A 19 -1.63 -5.34 -15.49
C TRP A 19 -2.08 -6.29 -16.60
N VAL A 20 -2.69 -5.82 -17.67
CA VAL A 20 -3.16 -6.69 -18.75
C VAL A 20 -2.01 -7.07 -19.68
N GLY A 21 -1.78 -8.37 -19.86
CA GLY A 21 -0.77 -8.89 -20.79
C GLY A 21 0.14 -9.95 -20.17
N ASP A 22 1.20 -10.30 -20.90
CA ASP A 22 2.19 -11.29 -20.45
C ASP A 22 3.15 -10.67 -19.43
N HIS A 23 3.31 -11.36 -18.31
CA HIS A 23 4.21 -10.99 -17.23
C HIS A 23 5.25 -12.09 -17.01
N ALA A 24 6.51 -11.67 -16.86
CA ALA A 24 7.55 -12.56 -16.38
C ALA A 24 7.24 -12.96 -14.93
N ALA A 25 7.31 -14.25 -14.64
CA ALA A 25 7.21 -14.73 -13.27
C ALA A 25 8.58 -14.70 -12.59
N SER A 26 8.58 -14.51 -11.26
CA SER A 26 9.77 -14.63 -10.42
C SER A 26 10.02 -16.09 -10.02
N GLY A 27 11.27 -16.46 -9.74
CA GLY A 27 11.57 -17.67 -8.98
C GLY A 27 11.49 -19.02 -9.72
N GLY A 28 11.44 -19.03 -11.05
CA GLY A 28 11.33 -20.27 -11.84
C GLY A 28 9.90 -20.67 -12.18
N ASP A 29 8.92 -19.85 -11.80
CA ASP A 29 7.53 -20.01 -12.23
C ASP A 29 7.38 -19.69 -13.72
N SER A 30 6.34 -20.25 -14.35
CA SER A 30 5.98 -19.93 -15.73
C SER A 30 5.43 -18.51 -15.82
N ALA A 31 5.74 -17.81 -16.92
CA ALA A 31 5.10 -16.54 -17.26
C ALA A 31 3.57 -16.61 -17.07
N TRP A 32 2.97 -15.52 -16.62
CA TRP A 32 1.54 -15.45 -16.34
C TRP A 32 0.89 -14.33 -17.15
N VAL A 33 -0.39 -14.51 -17.48
CA VAL A 33 -1.17 -13.52 -18.22
C VAL A 33 -2.04 -12.76 -17.23
N GLY A 34 -1.74 -11.48 -17.05
CA GLY A 34 -2.55 -10.62 -16.22
C GLY A 34 -3.84 -10.24 -16.93
N LYS A 35 -4.94 -10.30 -16.18
CA LYS A 35 -6.28 -10.00 -16.67
C LYS A 35 -7.04 -9.25 -15.59
N VAL A 36 -7.67 -8.15 -15.97
CA VAL A 36 -8.70 -7.49 -15.15
C VAL A 36 -10.05 -8.00 -15.65
N VAL A 37 -10.68 -8.86 -14.85
CA VAL A 37 -11.98 -9.47 -15.23
C VAL A 37 -13.16 -8.53 -14.99
N TYR A 38 -13.00 -7.59 -14.07
CA TYR A 38 -14.02 -6.65 -13.65
C TYR A 38 -13.36 -5.41 -13.03
N SER A 39 -13.91 -4.23 -13.31
CA SER A 39 -13.52 -2.97 -12.68
C SER A 39 -14.76 -2.08 -12.56
N HIS A 40 -14.86 -1.34 -11.46
CA HIS A 40 -15.93 -0.36 -11.25
C HIS A 40 -15.38 0.88 -10.55
N ILE A 41 -15.93 2.04 -10.87
CA ILE A 41 -15.63 3.29 -10.17
C ILE A 41 -16.74 3.51 -9.15
N ILE A 42 -16.37 3.69 -7.88
CA ILE A 42 -17.33 4.03 -6.83
C ILE A 42 -17.60 5.52 -6.87
N GLU A 43 -18.87 5.89 -6.96
CA GLU A 43 -19.32 7.29 -6.91
C GLU A 43 -19.30 7.82 -5.47
N LEU A 44 -19.00 9.11 -5.33
CA LEU A 44 -19.16 9.84 -4.09
C LEU A 44 -20.43 10.71 -4.18
N ASN A 45 -21.09 10.90 -3.05
CA ASN A 45 -22.18 11.85 -2.90
C ASN A 45 -21.66 13.29 -2.98
N ALA A 46 -22.58 14.26 -3.08
CA ALA A 46 -22.23 15.68 -3.14
C ALA A 46 -21.50 16.20 -1.88
N ASP A 47 -21.60 15.48 -0.77
CA ASP A 47 -20.95 15.77 0.52
C ASP A 47 -19.62 14.99 0.71
N ASP A 48 -19.06 14.41 -0.36
CA ASP A 48 -17.84 13.60 -0.35
C ASP A 48 -17.96 12.27 0.42
N THR A 49 -19.17 11.86 0.83
CA THR A 49 -19.39 10.52 1.41
C THR A 49 -19.52 9.45 0.33
N VAL A 50 -19.23 8.19 0.67
CA VAL A 50 -19.39 7.06 -0.26
C VAL A 50 -20.86 6.86 -0.63
N ASN A 51 -21.16 6.80 -1.93
CA ASN A 51 -22.49 6.45 -2.42
C ASN A 51 -22.74 4.94 -2.27
N GLU A 52 -23.60 4.56 -1.33
CA GLU A 52 -23.87 3.15 -1.02
C GLU A 52 -24.45 2.37 -2.21
N GLU A 53 -25.37 2.97 -2.97
CA GLU A 53 -25.94 2.33 -4.16
C GLU A 53 -24.87 2.03 -5.21
N SER A 54 -23.90 2.93 -5.41
CA SER A 54 -22.77 2.73 -6.30
C SER A 54 -21.89 1.56 -5.86
N VAL A 55 -21.66 1.40 -4.55
CA VAL A 55 -20.94 0.25 -4.00
C VAL A 55 -21.72 -1.03 -4.25
N LEU A 56 -23.01 -1.07 -3.93
CA LEU A 56 -23.85 -2.24 -4.17
C LEU A 56 -23.93 -2.61 -5.65
N ARG A 57 -24.00 -1.63 -6.57
CA ARG A 57 -23.91 -1.87 -8.01
C ARG A 57 -22.56 -2.51 -8.39
N ALA A 58 -21.45 -2.04 -7.82
CA ALA A 58 -20.13 -2.63 -8.05
C ALA A 58 -20.07 -4.10 -7.57
N LEU A 59 -20.51 -4.35 -6.34
CA LEU A 59 -20.50 -5.69 -5.73
C LEU A 59 -21.45 -6.66 -6.44
N ASN A 60 -22.59 -6.19 -6.94
CA ASN A 60 -23.53 -7.02 -7.69
C ASN A 60 -23.07 -7.27 -9.13
N GLY A 61 -22.28 -6.37 -9.71
CA GLY A 61 -21.70 -6.53 -11.04
C GLY A 61 -20.47 -7.44 -11.08
N ALA A 62 -19.80 -7.65 -9.95
CA ALA A 62 -18.64 -8.54 -9.85
C ALA A 62 -19.03 -9.99 -10.18
N PRO A 63 -18.34 -10.69 -11.11
CA PRO A 63 -18.67 -12.07 -11.45
C PRO A 63 -18.48 -13.03 -10.27
N LYS A 64 -19.55 -13.72 -9.87
CA LYS A 64 -19.53 -14.67 -8.73
C LYS A 64 -19.52 -16.14 -9.13
N ASN A 65 -20.25 -16.47 -10.20
CA ASN A 65 -20.60 -17.86 -10.55
C ASN A 65 -19.84 -18.41 -11.77
N ASN A 66 -18.84 -17.69 -12.27
CA ASN A 66 -18.03 -18.14 -13.39
C ASN A 66 -16.54 -18.12 -12.99
N PRO A 67 -15.96 -19.27 -12.59
CA PRO A 67 -14.56 -19.40 -12.19
C PRO A 67 -13.54 -18.86 -13.21
N SER A 68 -13.90 -18.85 -14.50
CA SER A 68 -13.04 -18.29 -15.56
C SER A 68 -13.09 -16.75 -15.66
N ALA A 69 -14.04 -16.13 -14.97
CA ALA A 69 -14.29 -14.69 -14.94
C ALA A 69 -14.38 -14.12 -13.52
N SER A 70 -14.29 -14.94 -12.47
CA SER A 70 -14.34 -14.52 -11.08
C SER A 70 -12.94 -14.53 -10.47
N SER A 71 -12.67 -13.53 -9.66
CA SER A 71 -11.45 -13.38 -8.88
C SER A 71 -11.85 -13.22 -7.42
N ARG A 72 -11.20 -13.96 -6.54
CA ARG A 72 -11.25 -13.76 -5.08
C ARG A 72 -10.42 -12.55 -4.66
N VAL A 73 -9.53 -12.07 -5.52
CA VAL A 73 -8.70 -10.91 -5.24
C VAL A 73 -9.38 -9.66 -5.77
N ILE A 74 -9.61 -8.69 -4.88
CA ILE A 74 -10.10 -7.36 -5.25
C ILE A 74 -9.04 -6.32 -4.86
N LEU A 75 -8.60 -5.54 -5.85
CA LEU A 75 -7.80 -4.35 -5.62
C LEU A 75 -8.72 -3.16 -5.34
N LEU A 76 -8.60 -2.57 -4.15
CA LEU A 76 -9.33 -1.39 -3.72
C LEU A 76 -8.39 -0.18 -3.65
N LEU A 77 -8.45 0.68 -4.68
CA LEU A 77 -7.74 1.96 -4.70
C LEU A 77 -8.70 3.08 -4.32
N ALA A 78 -8.67 3.46 -3.04
CA ALA A 78 -9.48 4.54 -2.49
C ALA A 78 -8.73 5.24 -1.37
N HIS A 79 -9.07 6.51 -1.12
CA HIS A 79 -8.62 7.20 0.09
C HIS A 79 -9.15 6.48 1.34
N HIS A 80 -8.40 6.53 2.45
CA HIS A 80 -8.73 5.79 3.69
C HIS A 80 -10.16 6.05 4.18
N GLN A 81 -10.61 7.32 4.13
CA GLN A 81 -11.94 7.75 4.53
C GLN A 81 -13.07 7.13 3.68
N HIS A 82 -12.79 6.69 2.45
CA HIS A 82 -13.74 6.07 1.53
C HIS A 82 -13.61 4.55 1.49
N ALA A 83 -12.39 4.02 1.63
CA ALA A 83 -12.15 2.58 1.63
C ALA A 83 -12.92 1.90 2.78
N TYR A 84 -12.95 2.51 3.96
CA TYR A 84 -13.66 1.95 5.11
C TYR A 84 -15.18 1.78 4.89
N PRO A 85 -15.95 2.81 4.51
CA PRO A 85 -17.37 2.64 4.22
C PRO A 85 -17.63 1.59 3.12
N ILE A 86 -16.80 1.54 2.06
CA ILE A 86 -16.92 0.54 1.00
C ILE A 86 -16.81 -0.88 1.56
N LEU A 87 -15.77 -1.13 2.35
CA LEU A 87 -15.52 -2.41 3.01
C LEU A 87 -16.65 -2.78 3.98
N LYS A 88 -17.18 -1.82 4.74
CA LYS A 88 -18.32 -2.01 5.63
C LYS A 88 -19.60 -2.38 4.87
N ILE A 89 -19.89 -1.71 3.76
CA ILE A 89 -21.03 -2.02 2.90
C ILE A 89 -20.86 -3.43 2.31
N ALA A 90 -19.65 -3.80 1.86
CA ALA A 90 -19.38 -5.13 1.34
C ALA A 90 -19.63 -6.23 2.41
N LYS A 91 -19.17 -6.01 3.64
CA LYS A 91 -19.46 -6.91 4.77
C LYS A 91 -20.96 -7.02 5.05
N ASN A 92 -21.67 -5.88 5.11
CA ASN A 92 -23.11 -5.86 5.39
C ASN A 92 -23.94 -6.54 4.29
N ALA A 93 -23.46 -6.49 3.05
CA ALA A 93 -24.08 -7.14 1.90
C ALA A 93 -23.73 -8.65 1.79
N ASP A 94 -22.99 -9.20 2.76
CA ASP A 94 -22.44 -10.56 2.72
C ASP A 94 -21.73 -10.85 1.39
N PHE A 95 -20.98 -9.86 0.90
CA PHE A 95 -20.29 -9.98 -0.37
C PHE A 95 -19.12 -10.95 -0.22
N GLN A 96 -19.30 -12.16 -0.76
CA GLN A 96 -18.24 -13.15 -1.01
C GLN A 96 -17.22 -13.24 0.14
N PRO A 97 -17.57 -13.92 1.24
CA PRO A 97 -16.79 -13.90 2.50
C PRO A 97 -15.37 -14.48 2.39
N ASP A 98 -15.00 -15.09 1.25
CA ASP A 98 -13.67 -15.58 0.92
C ASP A 98 -12.85 -14.61 0.03
N THR A 99 -13.31 -13.37 -0.13
CA THR A 99 -12.62 -12.33 -0.90
C THR A 99 -11.37 -11.84 -0.16
N THR A 100 -10.22 -11.93 -0.82
CA THR A 100 -8.98 -11.26 -0.41
C THR A 100 -8.98 -9.85 -0.97
N TRP A 101 -8.96 -8.87 -0.08
CA TRP A 101 -8.93 -7.47 -0.43
C TRP A 101 -7.50 -6.96 -0.37
N VAL A 102 -7.05 -6.28 -1.40
CA VAL A 102 -5.75 -5.63 -1.45
C VAL A 102 -5.98 -4.14 -1.59
N GLY A 103 -5.39 -3.32 -0.73
CA GLY A 103 -5.45 -1.87 -0.91
C GLY A 103 -4.10 -1.19 -0.72
N ALA A 104 -4.02 0.01 -1.28
CA ALA A 104 -2.81 0.82 -1.28
C ALA A 104 -2.74 1.75 -0.06
N ASP A 105 -1.54 1.92 0.49
CA ASP A 105 -1.00 2.93 1.42
C ASP A 105 -1.76 3.24 2.73
N TRP A 106 -3.09 3.30 2.71
CA TRP A 106 -3.88 3.80 3.82
C TRP A 106 -3.87 2.94 5.10
N LEU A 107 -3.48 1.65 5.04
CA LEU A 107 -3.23 0.94 6.30
C LEU A 107 -1.93 1.37 6.97
N GLY A 108 -0.91 1.77 6.20
CA GLY A 108 0.40 2.08 6.77
C GLY A 108 0.31 3.24 7.75
N THR A 109 -0.39 4.31 7.34
CA THR A 109 -0.59 5.51 8.15
C THR A 109 -1.31 5.24 9.47
N GLU A 110 -2.20 4.24 9.52
CA GLU A 110 -2.94 3.92 10.75
C GLU A 110 -2.27 2.78 11.56
N ALA A 111 -1.78 1.72 10.91
CA ALA A 111 -1.20 0.53 11.54
C ALA A 111 0.17 0.75 12.21
N SER A 112 1.00 1.66 11.68
CA SER A 112 2.34 1.93 12.24
C SER A 112 2.31 2.58 13.62
N SER A 113 1.14 3.08 13.99
CA SER A 113 0.91 3.63 15.29
C SER A 113 0.51 2.51 16.25
N LYS A 114 1.46 2.08 17.11
CA LYS A 114 1.09 1.53 18.44
C LYS A 114 0.17 2.47 19.22
N HIS A 115 0.02 3.70 18.72
CA HIS A 115 -0.97 4.69 19.09
C HIS A 115 -1.85 5.01 17.89
N LEU A 116 -2.69 4.05 17.45
CA LEU A 116 -3.83 4.34 16.58
C LEU A 116 -4.37 5.70 17.00
N PRO A 117 -4.48 6.72 16.11
CA PRO A 117 -5.35 7.82 16.44
C PRO A 117 -6.68 7.14 16.74
N ARG A 118 -7.03 7.11 18.03
CA ARG A 118 -8.40 6.90 18.44
C ARG A 118 -9.12 7.99 17.67
N TYR A 119 -9.75 7.65 16.55
CA TYR A 119 -10.86 8.46 16.06
C TYR A 119 -11.73 8.75 17.30
N PRO A 120 -12.27 9.97 17.43
CA PRO A 120 -12.72 10.58 18.69
C PRO A 120 -13.78 9.79 19.50
N ASN A 121 -14.15 8.59 19.06
CA ASN A 121 -15.11 7.68 19.66
C ASN A 121 -14.49 6.56 20.50
N GLY A 122 -13.18 6.56 20.76
CA GLY A 122 -12.59 5.89 21.94
C GLY A 122 -12.51 4.37 21.97
N ASN A 123 -12.98 3.64 20.95
CA ASN A 123 -12.93 2.18 20.91
C ASN A 123 -11.74 1.70 20.06
N GLY A 124 -10.72 1.11 20.70
CA GLY A 124 -9.51 0.61 20.04
C GLY A 124 -9.82 -0.39 18.93
N ALA A 125 -9.00 -0.42 17.86
CA ALA A 125 -9.07 -1.31 16.68
C ALA A 125 -10.46 -1.47 15.98
N SER A 126 -11.53 -0.86 16.48
CA SER A 126 -12.92 -1.04 16.02
C SER A 126 -13.25 -0.23 14.77
N TRP A 127 -12.26 0.49 14.22
CA TRP A 127 -12.45 1.39 13.10
C TRP A 127 -12.38 0.65 11.77
N MET A 128 -11.75 -0.52 11.68
CA MET A 128 -11.77 -1.36 10.48
C MET A 128 -12.79 -2.49 10.70
N PRO A 129 -13.71 -2.79 9.76
CA PRO A 129 -14.62 -3.89 9.95
C PRO A 129 -13.76 -5.16 10.00
N GLU A 130 -14.16 -6.16 10.80
CA GLU A 130 -13.49 -7.46 10.73
C GLU A 130 -13.71 -8.03 9.33
N ILE A 131 -12.75 -7.78 8.44
CA ILE A 131 -12.63 -8.33 7.11
C ILE A 131 -11.30 -9.07 7.13
N PRO A 132 -11.30 -10.32 7.60
CA PRO A 132 -10.12 -11.16 7.53
C PRO A 132 -9.66 -11.28 6.07
N GLY A 133 -8.35 -11.38 5.85
CA GLY A 133 -7.80 -11.46 4.50
C GLY A 133 -7.54 -10.12 3.81
N TYR A 134 -7.64 -9.00 4.53
CA TYR A 134 -7.24 -7.71 3.98
C TYR A 134 -5.71 -7.55 3.97
N LEU A 135 -5.16 -7.17 2.83
CA LEU A 135 -3.73 -6.94 2.59
C LEU A 135 -3.49 -5.47 2.25
N GLY A 136 -2.60 -4.83 3.00
CA GLY A 136 -2.14 -3.46 2.75
C GLY A 136 -0.79 -3.44 2.09
N VAL A 137 -0.61 -2.61 1.07
CA VAL A 137 0.69 -2.36 0.44
C VAL A 137 1.08 -0.91 0.65
N LEU A 138 2.24 -0.66 1.26
CA LEU A 138 2.69 0.69 1.62
C LEU A 138 4.21 0.84 1.43
N PRO A 139 4.75 2.06 1.40
CA PRO A 139 6.20 2.28 1.27
C PRO A 139 7.02 1.48 2.30
N TYR A 140 8.11 0.85 1.85
CA TYR A 140 8.94 0.04 2.72
C TYR A 140 9.64 0.87 3.82
N ARG A 141 9.72 0.29 5.02
CA ARG A 141 10.57 0.81 6.11
C ARG A 141 11.80 -0.04 6.26
N SER A 142 12.96 0.58 6.16
CA SER A 142 14.19 -0.16 6.36
C SER A 142 14.44 -0.50 7.83
N GLN A 143 14.01 0.36 8.77
CA GLN A 143 14.38 0.32 10.20
C GLN A 143 15.86 -0.05 10.43
N ASN A 144 16.73 0.39 9.52
CA ASN A 144 18.16 0.13 9.56
C ASN A 144 18.83 0.98 10.65
N ASP A 145 20.14 0.84 10.77
CA ASP A 145 20.90 1.58 11.78
C ASP A 145 20.87 3.10 11.55
N VAL A 146 20.73 3.55 10.29
CA VAL A 146 20.56 4.98 9.95
C VAL A 146 19.24 5.51 10.51
N TYR A 147 18.15 4.76 10.32
CA TYR A 147 16.83 5.07 10.91
C TYR A 147 16.90 5.12 12.44
N LYS A 148 17.49 4.09 13.06
CA LYS A 148 17.59 4.00 14.53
C LYS A 148 18.43 5.12 15.13
N ASP A 149 19.56 5.46 14.52
CA ASP A 149 20.41 6.58 14.95
C ASP A 149 19.67 7.91 14.83
N PHE A 150 19.01 8.16 13.68
CA PHE A 150 18.24 9.38 13.46
C PHE A 150 17.11 9.52 14.48
N LEU A 151 16.32 8.45 14.68
CA LEU A 151 15.22 8.44 15.65
C LEU A 151 15.74 8.67 17.07
N GLY A 152 16.84 8.01 17.47
CA GLY A 152 17.44 8.20 18.78
C GLY A 152 17.90 9.64 19.03
N ARG A 153 18.49 10.30 18.02
CA ARG A 153 18.87 11.72 18.10
C ARG A 153 17.66 12.64 18.17
N LEU A 154 16.61 12.35 17.40
CA LEU A 154 15.36 13.11 17.44
C LEU A 154 14.71 13.03 18.83
N GLN A 155 14.62 11.82 19.39
CA GLN A 155 14.10 11.58 20.74
C GLN A 155 14.91 12.34 21.81
N ALA A 156 16.24 12.26 21.75
CA ALA A 156 17.11 13.00 22.68
C ALA A 156 16.90 14.52 22.57
N SER A 157 16.76 15.05 21.35
CA SER A 157 16.47 16.48 21.13
C SER A 157 15.11 16.88 21.70
N GLN A 158 14.06 16.08 21.50
CA GLN A 158 12.74 16.32 22.06
C GLN A 158 12.76 16.33 23.59
N GLN A 159 13.41 15.33 24.20
CA GLN A 159 13.56 15.24 25.65
C GLN A 159 14.30 16.45 26.23
N SER A 160 15.39 16.90 25.61
CA SER A 160 16.14 18.08 26.07
C SER A 160 15.31 19.38 26.05
N ARG A 161 14.24 19.41 25.25
CA ARG A 161 13.31 20.54 25.10
C ARG A 161 12.02 20.35 25.92
N GLY A 162 11.93 19.29 26.73
CA GLY A 162 10.72 18.95 27.49
C GLY A 162 9.54 18.51 26.62
N LEU A 163 9.79 18.03 25.40
CA LEU A 163 8.78 17.50 24.49
C LEU A 163 8.68 15.97 24.64
N PRO A 164 7.48 15.38 24.44
CA PRO A 164 7.33 13.93 24.42
C PRO A 164 8.14 13.34 23.25
N PRO A 165 8.98 12.32 23.49
CA PRO A 165 9.72 11.67 22.42
C PRO A 165 8.78 10.92 21.48
N VAL A 166 9.07 10.95 20.18
CA VAL A 166 8.35 10.12 19.20
C VAL A 166 8.95 8.71 19.18
N ASP A 167 8.11 7.68 19.23
CA ASP A 167 8.57 6.27 19.24
C ASP A 167 8.86 5.74 17.83
N TYR A 168 8.35 6.41 16.80
CA TYR A 168 8.54 6.07 15.39
C TYR A 168 8.31 7.31 14.52
N MET A 169 8.81 7.27 13.29
CA MET A 169 8.48 8.27 12.26
C MET A 169 7.36 7.76 11.35
N ASP A 170 6.59 8.66 10.78
CA ASP A 170 5.69 8.29 9.68
C ASP A 170 6.50 7.96 8.41
N TYR A 171 5.99 7.05 7.56
CA TYR A 171 6.66 6.63 6.32
C TYR A 171 6.97 7.81 5.40
N TYR A 172 6.04 8.75 5.27
CA TYR A 172 6.26 9.94 4.47
C TYR A 172 7.24 10.89 5.13
N ALA A 173 7.29 10.93 6.47
CA ALA A 173 8.32 11.70 7.17
C ALA A 173 9.73 11.15 6.89
N GLU A 174 9.90 9.82 6.85
CA GLU A 174 11.16 9.19 6.44
C GLU A 174 11.55 9.60 5.01
N MET A 175 10.60 9.54 4.07
CA MET A 175 10.82 9.95 2.68
C MET A 175 11.11 11.44 2.51
N ILE A 176 10.48 12.30 3.33
CA ILE A 176 10.76 13.75 3.33
C ILE A 176 12.20 14.00 3.74
N VAL A 177 12.68 13.38 4.83
CA VAL A 177 14.07 13.52 5.25
C VAL A 177 15.03 13.07 4.13
N ASP A 178 14.76 11.92 3.53
CA ASP A 178 15.57 11.41 2.43
C ASP A 178 15.55 12.36 1.22
N SER A 179 14.40 12.98 0.90
CA SER A 179 14.29 13.95 -0.19
C SER A 179 15.13 15.21 0.06
N LEU A 180 15.16 15.70 1.31
CA LEU A 180 15.97 16.86 1.70
C LEU A 180 17.46 16.55 1.61
N LEU A 181 17.87 15.36 2.06
CA LEU A 181 19.25 14.89 1.93
C LEU A 181 19.67 14.74 0.48
N ALA A 182 18.80 14.19 -0.38
CA ALA A 182 19.07 14.04 -1.80
C ALA A 182 19.28 15.41 -2.48
N LEU A 183 18.38 16.36 -2.20
CA LEU A 183 18.49 17.72 -2.73
C LEU A 183 19.74 18.44 -2.22
N ALA A 184 20.06 18.32 -0.92
CA ALA A 184 21.27 18.90 -0.34
C ALA A 184 22.54 18.34 -1.00
N GLN A 185 22.59 17.02 -1.26
CA GLN A 185 23.69 16.40 -1.98
C GLN A 185 23.80 16.93 -3.41
N ALA A 186 22.68 17.02 -4.14
CA ALA A 186 22.67 17.59 -5.49
C ALA A 186 23.21 19.02 -5.51
N LEU A 187 22.70 19.90 -4.64
CA LEU A 187 23.12 21.30 -4.54
C LEU A 187 24.59 21.47 -4.13
N SER A 188 25.16 20.52 -3.38
CA SER A 188 26.58 20.54 -3.03
C SER A 188 27.51 20.20 -4.20
N ARG A 189 27.00 19.53 -5.23
CA ARG A 189 27.73 19.17 -6.46
C ARG A 189 27.56 20.21 -7.58
N VAL A 190 26.58 21.10 -7.46
CA VAL A 190 26.38 22.23 -8.38
C VAL A 190 27.13 23.47 -7.88
N SER A 191 27.85 24.15 -8.76
CA SER A 191 28.53 25.41 -8.41
C SER A 191 27.53 26.48 -7.98
N HIS A 192 27.97 27.42 -7.15
CA HIS A 192 27.06 28.36 -6.47
C HIS A 192 26.18 29.15 -7.44
N GLU A 193 26.77 29.64 -8.53
CA GLU A 193 26.13 30.39 -9.60
C GLU A 193 25.08 29.59 -10.39
N HIS A 194 25.15 28.25 -10.36
CA HIS A 194 24.23 27.36 -11.08
C HIS A 194 23.16 26.72 -10.19
N ARG A 195 23.12 27.01 -8.88
CA ARG A 195 22.10 26.44 -7.99
C ARG A 195 20.68 26.92 -8.27
N GLY A 196 20.52 28.06 -8.95
CA GLY A 196 19.23 28.56 -9.43
C GLY A 196 18.76 27.89 -10.74
N ASP A 197 19.62 27.12 -11.40
CA ASP A 197 19.27 26.38 -12.61
C ASP A 197 18.72 25.00 -12.25
N GLY A 198 17.40 24.85 -12.36
CA GLY A 198 16.70 23.60 -12.05
C GLY A 198 17.20 22.41 -12.88
N GLN A 199 17.65 22.61 -14.11
CA GLN A 199 18.18 21.53 -14.95
C GLN A 199 19.57 21.09 -14.47
N ALA A 200 20.42 22.04 -14.07
CA ALA A 200 21.72 21.73 -13.49
C ALA A 200 21.56 20.95 -12.18
N VAL A 201 20.62 21.36 -11.31
CA VAL A 201 20.32 20.66 -10.05
C VAL A 201 19.72 19.28 -10.30
N LEU A 202 18.74 19.17 -11.20
CA LEU A 202 18.13 17.89 -11.55
C LEU A 202 19.18 16.89 -12.06
N LYS A 203 20.08 17.32 -12.95
CA LYS A 203 21.15 16.47 -13.48
C LYS A 203 22.05 15.89 -12.38
N GLU A 204 22.34 16.66 -11.32
CA GLU A 204 23.11 16.15 -10.18
C GLU A 204 22.25 15.31 -9.23
N LEU A 205 20.96 15.64 -9.07
CA LEU A 205 20.01 14.87 -8.27
C LEU A 205 19.84 13.44 -8.80
N LEU A 206 19.74 13.25 -10.12
CA LEU A 206 19.63 11.93 -10.74
C LEU A 206 20.88 11.04 -10.51
N LYS A 207 22.01 11.62 -10.09
CA LYS A 207 23.25 10.90 -9.75
C LYS A 207 23.40 10.64 -8.24
N VAL A 208 22.43 11.06 -7.44
CA VAL A 208 22.48 10.85 -6.00
C VAL A 208 22.23 9.38 -5.69
N GLN A 209 23.09 8.82 -4.84
CA GLN A 209 22.94 7.47 -4.30
C GLN A 209 23.42 7.46 -2.85
N PHE A 210 22.56 7.03 -1.93
CA PHE A 210 22.90 6.88 -0.51
C PHE A 210 21.93 5.93 0.19
N THR A 211 22.22 5.56 1.43
CA THR A 211 21.28 4.85 2.31
C THR A 211 20.62 5.88 3.23
N GLY A 212 19.31 6.08 3.02
CA GLY A 212 18.47 6.97 3.82
C GLY A 212 17.71 6.24 4.93
N LEU A 213 16.78 6.96 5.55
CA LEU A 213 15.87 6.44 6.59
C LEU A 213 14.95 5.36 6.01
N SER A 214 14.46 5.57 4.79
CA SER A 214 13.59 4.63 4.07
C SER A 214 14.37 3.55 3.29
N GLY A 215 15.68 3.38 3.57
CA GLY A 215 16.57 2.43 2.90
C GLY A 215 17.36 3.05 1.74
N PRO A 216 17.83 2.25 0.76
CA PRO A 216 18.58 2.77 -0.38
C PRO A 216 17.77 3.81 -1.17
N VAL A 217 18.42 4.93 -1.50
CA VAL A 217 17.88 6.04 -2.27
C VAL A 217 18.76 6.24 -3.50
N SER A 218 18.14 6.15 -4.67
CA SER A 218 18.70 6.50 -5.98
C SER A 218 17.55 6.74 -6.95
N PHE A 219 17.85 7.28 -8.13
CA PHE A 219 16.81 7.70 -9.09
C PHE A 219 17.01 7.06 -10.47
N THR A 220 15.91 6.88 -11.20
CA THR A 220 15.91 6.50 -12.62
C THR A 220 16.24 7.73 -13.49
N ALA A 221 16.37 7.55 -14.81
CA ALA A 221 16.61 8.67 -15.72
C ALA A 221 15.43 9.66 -15.78
N GLU A 222 14.22 9.16 -15.48
CA GLU A 222 12.97 9.91 -15.45
C GLU A 222 12.77 10.68 -14.15
N GLY A 223 13.60 10.41 -13.13
CA GLY A 223 13.50 11.04 -11.80
C GLY A 223 12.68 10.27 -10.78
N ASP A 224 12.22 9.07 -11.11
CA ASP A 224 11.54 8.18 -10.16
C ASP A 224 12.53 7.56 -9.19
N ARG A 225 12.06 7.16 -8.01
CA ARG A 225 12.88 6.37 -7.09
C ARG A 225 13.21 5.03 -7.74
N ALA A 226 14.50 4.72 -7.86
CA ALA A 226 14.95 3.44 -8.41
C ALA A 226 14.77 2.32 -7.40
N ASN A 227 14.30 1.16 -7.87
CA ASN A 227 14.08 -0.06 -7.08
C ASN A 227 13.25 0.18 -5.80
N PRO A 228 12.07 0.81 -5.89
CA PRO A 228 11.25 1.04 -4.72
C PRO A 228 10.81 -0.31 -4.13
N LYS A 229 10.77 -0.34 -2.80
CA LYS A 229 10.27 -1.48 -2.02
C LYS A 229 9.02 -1.05 -1.29
N TYR A 230 8.17 -2.02 -1.02
CA TYR A 230 6.92 -1.85 -0.29
C TYR A 230 6.83 -2.91 0.81
N SER A 231 6.27 -2.54 1.95
CA SER A 231 5.87 -3.48 2.99
C SER A 231 4.46 -3.98 2.68
N VAL A 232 4.22 -5.26 2.94
CA VAL A 232 2.90 -5.89 2.90
C VAL A 232 2.42 -6.10 4.32
N LEU A 233 1.28 -5.53 4.66
CA LEU A 233 0.58 -5.77 5.92
C LEU A 233 -0.57 -6.73 5.68
N ASN A 234 -0.84 -7.59 6.65
CA ASN A 234 -2.08 -8.34 6.72
C ASN A 234 -2.86 -7.88 7.96
N TRP A 235 -4.16 -7.66 7.79
CA TRP A 235 -5.04 -7.37 8.90
C TRP A 235 -5.63 -8.65 9.49
N ASN A 236 -5.54 -8.75 10.81
CA ASN A 236 -6.18 -9.78 11.62
C ASN A 236 -7.01 -9.10 12.72
N SER A 237 -8.25 -9.55 12.92
CA SER A 237 -9.14 -9.04 13.99
C SER A 237 -8.54 -9.13 15.39
N THR A 238 -7.63 -10.07 15.63
CA THR A 238 -6.99 -10.28 16.95
C THR A 238 -5.81 -9.36 17.19
N ASN A 239 -4.96 -9.17 16.18
CA ASN A 239 -3.66 -8.50 16.32
C ASN A 239 -3.58 -7.15 15.60
N GLY A 240 -4.63 -6.75 14.88
CA GLY A 240 -4.61 -5.61 13.96
C GLY A 240 -3.78 -5.90 12.72
N ALA A 241 -3.20 -4.85 12.14
CA ALA A 241 -2.30 -4.97 11.00
C ALA A 241 -0.89 -5.39 11.43
N THR A 242 -0.39 -6.45 10.82
CA THR A 242 0.97 -6.97 11.01
C THR A 242 1.72 -7.00 9.69
N GLU A 243 3.00 -6.62 9.68
CA GLU A 243 3.83 -6.78 8.48
C GLU A 243 4.12 -8.27 8.24
N VAL A 244 3.74 -8.75 7.06
CA VAL A 244 3.91 -10.15 6.63
C VAL A 244 5.00 -10.31 5.57
N GLY A 245 5.56 -9.20 5.08
CA GLY A 245 6.61 -9.27 4.09
C GLY A 245 6.88 -7.97 3.36
N THR A 246 7.65 -8.09 2.29
CA THR A 246 8.02 -6.99 1.41
C THR A 246 7.92 -7.41 -0.05
N ILE A 247 7.64 -6.44 -0.91
CA ILE A 247 7.67 -6.60 -2.37
C ILE A 247 8.50 -5.46 -2.97
N GLY A 248 9.08 -5.67 -4.14
CA GLY A 248 9.72 -4.62 -4.92
C GLY A 248 9.29 -4.69 -6.39
N THR A 249 9.84 -3.82 -7.20
CA THR A 249 9.49 -3.73 -8.63
C THR A 249 10.31 -4.63 -9.55
N THR A 250 11.33 -5.32 -9.02
CA THR A 250 12.19 -6.22 -9.81
C THR A 250 11.81 -7.68 -9.59
N LEU A 251 12.09 -8.53 -10.57
CA LEU A 251 11.95 -9.99 -10.40
C LEU A 251 12.70 -10.46 -9.14
N ASN A 252 12.09 -11.39 -8.39
CA ASN A 252 12.62 -11.95 -7.14
C ASN A 252 12.78 -10.95 -5.98
N SER A 253 12.15 -9.78 -6.03
CA SER A 253 12.13 -8.82 -4.91
C SER A 253 10.96 -9.01 -3.95
N THR A 254 10.22 -10.12 -4.08
CA THR A 254 9.13 -10.52 -3.19
C THR A 254 9.67 -11.42 -2.08
N ASN A 255 9.38 -11.04 -0.83
CA ASN A 255 9.64 -11.83 0.36
C ASN A 255 8.42 -11.71 1.27
N ILE A 256 7.44 -12.58 1.04
CA ILE A 256 6.18 -12.66 1.82
C ILE A 256 6.18 -13.96 2.60
N ARG A 257 5.94 -13.87 3.91
CA ARG A 257 5.76 -15.01 4.82
C ARG A 257 4.30 -15.42 4.78
N MET A 258 3.98 -16.41 3.94
CA MET A 258 2.59 -16.85 3.73
C MET A 258 1.95 -17.39 5.01
N GLU A 259 2.76 -18.01 5.86
CA GLU A 259 2.38 -18.52 7.17
C GLU A 259 1.95 -17.42 8.16
N ASP A 260 2.36 -16.17 7.94
CA ASP A 260 1.98 -15.04 8.78
C ASP A 260 0.67 -14.38 8.31
N ILE A 261 0.13 -14.80 7.16
CA ILE A 261 -1.10 -14.24 6.60
C ILE A 261 -2.32 -14.96 7.17
N CYS A 262 -3.26 -14.16 7.70
CA CYS A 262 -4.64 -14.54 7.92
C CYS A 262 -5.47 -14.20 6.70
N TRP A 263 -5.92 -15.24 6.01
CA TRP A 263 -6.82 -15.17 4.87
C TRP A 263 -8.27 -14.95 5.35
N PRO A 264 -9.21 -14.70 4.43
CA PRO A 264 -10.62 -14.59 4.77
C PRO A 264 -11.12 -15.79 5.61
N GLU A 265 -12.17 -15.56 6.41
CA GLU A 265 -12.60 -16.44 7.51
C GLU A 265 -12.73 -17.93 7.15
N SER A 266 -13.13 -18.23 5.92
CA SER A 266 -13.28 -19.60 5.41
C SER A 266 -11.95 -20.34 5.15
N LEU A 267 -10.83 -19.62 5.08
CA LEU A 267 -9.51 -20.14 4.73
C LEU A 267 -8.54 -20.18 5.92
N GLY A 268 -8.72 -19.28 6.90
CA GLY A 268 -7.92 -19.24 8.13
C GLY A 268 -6.53 -18.62 7.97
N CYS A 269 -5.67 -18.81 8.99
CA CYS A 269 -4.30 -18.30 9.03
C CYS A 269 -3.27 -19.45 8.95
N GLY A 270 -2.00 -19.13 8.69
CA GLY A 270 -0.93 -20.13 8.81
C GLY A 270 -0.78 -21.05 7.61
N LEU A 271 -1.32 -20.67 6.46
CA LEU A 271 -1.19 -21.47 5.24
C LEU A 271 0.25 -21.39 4.70
N SER A 272 0.81 -22.54 4.30
CA SER A 272 2.14 -22.58 3.68
C SER A 272 2.16 -22.02 2.25
N ASN A 273 0.99 -21.90 1.61
CA ASN A 273 0.82 -21.37 0.27
C ASN A 273 -0.39 -20.43 0.24
N ALA A 274 -0.35 -19.44 -0.68
CA ALA A 274 -1.52 -18.61 -0.93
C ALA A 274 -2.70 -19.46 -1.42
N PRO A 275 -3.94 -19.16 -0.99
CA PRO A 275 -5.13 -19.79 -1.54
C PRO A 275 -5.29 -19.44 -3.02
N SER A 276 -6.05 -20.25 -3.75
CA SER A 276 -6.34 -19.91 -5.15
C SER A 276 -7.05 -18.57 -5.25
N GLU A 277 -6.62 -17.79 -6.22
CA GLU A 277 -7.19 -16.52 -6.66
C GLU A 277 -8.57 -16.67 -7.30
N LYS A 278 -9.00 -17.90 -7.60
CA LYS A 278 -10.29 -18.21 -8.21
C LYS A 278 -11.26 -18.83 -7.22
N TYR A 279 -12.54 -18.58 -7.47
CA TYR A 279 -13.62 -19.32 -6.83
C TYR A 279 -13.62 -20.79 -7.28
N PRO A 280 -14.02 -21.73 -6.42
CA PRO A 280 -14.19 -23.12 -6.81
C PRO A 280 -15.27 -23.22 -7.90
N GLU A 281 -15.10 -24.11 -8.87
CA GLU A 281 -16.19 -24.40 -9.79
C GLU A 281 -17.35 -25.05 -9.00
N PRO A 282 -18.61 -24.60 -9.21
CA PRO A 282 -19.75 -25.31 -8.68
C PRO A 282 -19.70 -26.78 -9.18
N PRO A 283 -20.09 -27.76 -8.35
CA PRO A 283 -20.18 -29.13 -8.82
C PRO A 283 -21.07 -29.19 -10.05
N LYS A 284 -20.61 -29.89 -11.10
CA LYS A 284 -21.41 -30.11 -12.31
C LYS A 284 -22.69 -30.85 -11.90
N PRO A 285 -23.86 -30.46 -12.45
CA PRO A 285 -25.13 -31.10 -12.14
C PRO A 285 -25.14 -32.58 -12.54
#